data_AF-A0A832ZUV3-F1
#
_entry.id   AF-A0A832ZUV3-F1
#
_cell.length_a   1.000
_cell.length_b   1.000
_cell.length_c   1.000
_cell.angle_alpha   90.00
_cell.angle_beta   90.00
_cell.angle_gamma   90.00
#
_symmetry.space_group_name_H-M   'P 1'
#
loop_
_entity.id
_entity.type
_entity.pdbx_description
1 polymer ?
#
loop_
_entity_poly.entity_id
_entity_poly.type
_entity_poly.pdbx_seq_one_letter_code
_entity_poly.pdbx_strand_id
1 'polypeptide(L)'
;MVFMKRFVFILFLAVITLTALPYAAPHVVGGELKIVGDYRVQFRTIPENPEKNQRVLLVFSIQDLELRDVRNVTTRVEVRRGVEKVFDTG
;
A
#
# COMPACT_ATOMS: atom_id res chain seq x y z
N MET A 1 0.64 -38.49 30.75
CA MET A 1 -0.37 -38.00 29.78
C MET A 1 -0.46 -36.46 29.66
N VAL A 2 0.22 -35.67 30.49
CA VAL A 2 0.22 -34.19 30.42
C VAL A 2 1.24 -33.64 29.40
N PHE A 3 2.41 -34.26 29.29
CA PHE A 3 3.47 -33.86 28.36
C PHE A 3 3.06 -33.96 26.89
N MET A 4 2.36 -35.05 26.52
CA MET A 4 1.87 -35.28 25.16
C MET A 4 0.85 -34.20 24.72
N LYS A 5 0.00 -33.72 25.64
CA LYS A 5 -0.97 -32.66 25.37
C LYS A 5 -0.29 -31.30 25.15
N ARG A 6 0.79 -31.01 25.89
CA ARG A 6 1.58 -29.78 25.72
C ARG A 6 2.33 -29.76 24.40
N PHE A 7 2.90 -30.90 24.00
CA PHE A 7 3.62 -31.02 22.73
C PHE A 7 2.68 -30.84 21.53
N VAL A 8 1.50 -31.47 21.55
CA VAL A 8 0.48 -31.29 20.51
C VAL A 8 -0.01 -29.85 20.44
N PHE A 9 -0.17 -29.18 21.58
CA PHE A 9 -0.56 -27.78 21.63
C PHE A 9 0.50 -26.84 21.04
N ILE A 10 1.78 -27.08 21.33
CA ILE A 10 2.90 -26.32 20.76
C ILE A 10 2.99 -26.54 19.24
N LEU A 11 2.81 -27.78 18.78
CA LEU A 11 2.80 -28.11 17.35
C LEU A 11 1.65 -27.41 16.63
N PHE A 12 0.46 -27.37 17.23
CA PHE A 12 -0.69 -26.66 16.70
C PHE A 12 -0.45 -25.14 16.60
N LEU A 13 0.14 -24.53 17.63
CA LEU A 13 0.53 -23.12 17.61
C LEU A 13 1.57 -22.81 16.51
N ALA A 14 2.56 -23.70 16.34
CA ALA A 14 3.57 -23.54 15.31
C ALA A 14 2.97 -23.61 13.89
N VAL A 15 2.03 -24.53 13.65
CA VAL A 15 1.32 -24.64 12.36
C VAL A 15 0.50 -23.38 12.08
N ILE A 16 -0.24 -22.84 13.05
CA ILE A 16 -0.99 -21.58 12.89
C ILE A 16 -0.05 -20.42 12.55
N THR A 17 1.09 -20.34 13.22
CA THR A 17 2.05 -19.24 13.02
C THR A 17 2.69 -19.32 11.64
N LEU A 18 3.06 -20.54 11.20
CA LEU A 18 3.66 -20.77 9.89
C LEU A 18 2.67 -20.57 8.73
N THR A 19 1.38 -20.86 8.91
CA THR A 19 0.34 -20.62 7.89
C THR A 19 -0.16 -19.18 7.85
N ALA A 20 0.01 -18.41 8.93
CA ALA A 20 -0.31 -16.98 8.96
C ALA A 20 0.78 -16.08 8.35
N LEU A 21 2.02 -16.58 8.19
CA LEU A 21 3.16 -15.79 7.69
C LEU A 21 3.25 -15.56 6.16
N PRO A 22 2.67 -16.35 5.23
CA PRO A 22 3.06 -16.25 3.82
C PRO A 22 2.38 -15.12 3.04
N TYR A 23 1.65 -14.20 3.69
CA TYR A 23 0.97 -13.10 3.00
C TYR A 23 1.42 -11.70 3.44
N ALA A 24 2.60 -11.57 4.04
CA ALA A 24 3.31 -10.28 4.07
C ALA A 24 3.98 -10.02 2.71
N ALA A 25 3.20 -10.09 1.63
CA ALA A 25 3.62 -9.45 0.39
C ALA A 25 3.68 -7.94 0.65
N PRO A 26 4.60 -7.19 0.02
CA PRO A 26 4.53 -5.73 -0.01
C PRO A 26 3.33 -5.33 -0.89
N HIS A 27 2.13 -5.62 -0.41
CA HIS A 27 0.92 -5.14 -1.01
C HIS A 27 0.65 -3.76 -0.41
N VAL A 28 0.88 -2.73 -1.21
CA VAL A 28 0.13 -1.48 -1.02
C VAL A 28 -1.32 -1.79 -1.43
N VAL A 29 -2.07 -2.48 -0.57
CA VAL A 29 -3.50 -2.78 -0.77
C VAL A 29 -4.26 -1.48 -0.52
N GLY A 30 -4.81 -0.88 -1.58
CA GLY A 30 -5.72 0.27 -1.52
C GLY A 30 -5.24 1.48 -2.32
N GLY A 31 -6.19 2.30 -2.77
CA GLY A 31 -5.96 3.46 -3.64
C GLY A 31 -6.44 3.26 -5.09
N GLU A 32 -6.55 4.36 -5.84
CA GLU A 32 -6.91 4.33 -7.25
C GLU A 32 -5.74 3.80 -8.07
N LEU A 33 -6.02 2.79 -8.88
CA LEU A 33 -5.06 2.23 -9.81
C LEU A 33 -5.37 2.71 -11.22
N LYS A 34 -4.35 3.25 -11.89
CA LYS A 34 -4.43 3.66 -13.28
C LYS A 34 -3.31 3.03 -14.07
N ILE A 35 -3.65 2.43 -15.20
CA ILE A 35 -2.68 1.98 -16.19
C ILE A 35 -2.49 3.10 -17.20
N VAL A 36 -1.24 3.52 -17.41
CA VAL A 36 -0.86 4.60 -18.33
C VAL A 36 0.30 4.10 -19.19
N GLY A 37 -0.01 3.71 -20.43
CA GLY A 37 0.97 3.03 -21.28
C GLY A 37 1.45 1.73 -20.64
N ASP A 38 2.76 1.56 -20.55
CA ASP A 38 3.41 0.39 -19.95
C ASP A 38 3.63 0.52 -18.43
N TYR A 39 2.96 1.50 -17.81
CA TYR A 39 3.10 1.79 -16.39
C TYR A 39 1.82 1.56 -15.63
N ARG A 40 1.99 1.00 -14.44
CA ARG A 40 0.99 0.91 -13.40
C ARG A 40 1.25 2.02 -12.39
N VAL A 41 0.33 2.97 -12.32
CA VAL A 41 0.39 4.10 -11.39
C VAL A 41 -0.68 3.92 -10.32
N GLN A 42 -0.28 3.95 -9.06
CA GLN A 42 -1.18 3.83 -7.92
C GLN A 42 -1.13 5.10 -7.08
N PHE A 43 -2.29 5.61 -6.69
CA PHE A 43 -2.44 6.80 -5.86
C PHE A 43 -3.28 6.51 -4.63
N ARG A 44 -2.84 6.95 -3.45
CA ARG A 44 -3.60 6.84 -2.20
C ARG A 44 -3.32 8.01 -1.27
N THR A 45 -4.28 8.32 -0.40
CA THR A 45 -4.09 9.19 0.75
C THR A 45 -3.89 8.39 2.03
N ILE A 46 -3.09 8.91 2.97
CA ILE A 46 -3.00 8.39 4.33
C ILE A 46 -3.38 9.53 5.31
N PRO A 47 -4.48 9.39 6.08
CA PRO A 47 -5.44 8.28 6.03
C PRO A 47 -6.26 8.28 4.72
N GLU A 48 -6.84 7.12 4.39
CA GLU A 48 -7.60 6.93 3.14
C GLU A 48 -8.87 7.77 3.08
N ASN A 49 -9.53 7.96 4.22
CA ASN A 49 -10.69 8.83 4.37
C ASN A 49 -10.33 9.98 5.32
N PRO A 50 -9.63 11.02 4.84
CA PRO A 50 -9.21 12.11 5.71
C PRO A 50 -10.40 12.95 6.15
N GLU A 51 -10.42 13.30 7.43
CA GLU A 51 -11.40 14.22 8.00
C GLU A 51 -11.00 15.68 7.73
N LYS A 52 -11.96 16.59 7.88
CA LYS A 52 -11.73 18.02 7.69
C LYS A 52 -10.62 18.50 8.63
N ASN A 53 -9.66 19.26 8.08
CA ASN A 53 -8.47 19.78 8.77
C ASN A 53 -7.47 18.71 9.25
N GLN A 54 -7.64 17.45 8.84
CA GLN A 54 -6.66 16.41 9.13
C GLN A 54 -5.45 16.55 8.18
N ARG A 55 -4.25 16.28 8.71
CA ARG A 55 -3.07 16.17 7.87
C ARG A 55 -3.19 14.93 6.99
N VAL A 56 -2.97 15.10 5.70
CA VAL A 56 -3.02 14.03 4.71
C VAL A 56 -1.65 13.86 4.08
N LEU A 57 -1.21 12.61 3.97
CA LEU A 57 -0.06 12.24 3.15
C LEU A 57 -0.57 11.72 1.81
N LEU A 58 -0.04 12.28 0.72
CA LEU A 58 -0.26 11.74 -0.62
C LEU A 58 0.85 10.74 -0.90
N VAL A 59 0.46 9.50 -1.20
CA VAL A 59 1.39 8.42 -1.50
C VAL A 59 1.11 7.94 -2.92
N PHE A 60 2.16 7.81 -3.70
CA PHE A 60 2.10 7.30 -5.06
C PHE A 60 3.14 6.20 -5.26
N SER A 61 2.81 5.25 -6.13
CA SER A 61 3.72 4.22 -6.60
C SER A 61 3.66 4.15 -8.12
N ILE A 62 4.82 4.07 -8.77
CA ILE A 62 4.94 3.90 -10.21
C ILE A 62 5.77 2.67 -10.48
N GLN A 63 5.15 1.71 -11.15
CA GLN A 63 5.74 0.42 -11.50
C GLN A 63 5.51 0.15 -12.98
N ASP A 64 6.33 -0.70 -13.57
CA ASP A 64 6.00 -1.27 -14.88
C ASP A 64 4.90 -2.34 -14.76
N LEU A 65 4.46 -2.90 -15.89
CA LEU A 65 3.47 -3.98 -15.91
C LEU A 65 3.96 -5.28 -15.25
N GLU A 66 5.28 -5.44 -15.07
CA GLU A 66 5.91 -6.57 -14.38
C GLU A 66 6.14 -6.28 -12.89
N LEU A 67 5.57 -5.20 -12.35
CA LEU A 67 5.64 -4.79 -10.94
C LEU A 67 7.05 -4.38 -10.48
N ARG A 68 7.92 -3.95 -11.39
CA ARG A 68 9.25 -3.42 -11.06
C ARG A 68 9.18 -1.92 -10.86
N ASP A 69 9.90 -1.44 -9.87
CA ASP A 69 9.99 -0.01 -9.59
C ASP A 69 10.70 0.73 -10.73
N VAL A 70 10.08 1.81 -11.18
CA VAL A 70 10.59 2.63 -12.27
C VAL A 70 11.54 3.69 -11.71
N ARG A 71 12.73 3.81 -12.31
CA ARG A 71 13.71 4.86 -11.98
C ARG A 71 13.46 6.10 -12.84
N ASN A 72 13.95 7.25 -12.37
CA ASN A 72 13.88 8.54 -13.09
C ASN A 72 12.45 9.06 -13.31
N VAL A 73 11.60 8.93 -12.29
CA VAL A 73 10.26 9.49 -12.30
C VAL A 73 10.29 10.96 -11.88
N THR A 74 9.74 11.84 -12.71
CA THR A 74 9.42 13.23 -12.32
C THR A 74 7.95 13.30 -11.93
N THR A 75 7.68 13.86 -10.74
CA THR A 75 6.31 13.99 -10.22
C THR A 75 5.94 15.47 -10.11
N ARG A 76 4.74 15.82 -10.60
CA ARG A 76 4.12 17.12 -10.39
C ARG A 76 2.80 16.94 -9.66
N VAL A 77 2.62 17.67 -8.57
CA VAL A 77 1.38 17.68 -7.77
C VAL A 77 0.70 19.01 -7.97
N GLU A 78 -0.52 18.98 -8.49
CA GLU A 78 -1.38 20.14 -8.62
C GLU A 78 -2.60 19.97 -7.70
N VAL A 79 -2.85 20.96 -6.84
CA VAL A 79 -4.05 21.00 -6.01
C VAL A 79 -4.99 22.06 -6.57
N ARG A 80 -6.24 21.65 -6.81
CA ARG A 80 -7.31 22.54 -7.28
C ARG A 80 -8.46 22.60 -6.29
N ARG A 81 -9.05 23.79 -6.14
CA ARG A 81 -10.32 24.00 -5.46
C ARG A 81 -11.36 24.35 -6.51
N GLY A 82 -12.09 23.34 -6.99
CA GLY A 82 -12.93 23.49 -8.18
C GLY A 82 -12.08 23.68 -9.43
N VAL A 83 -12.27 24.80 -10.14
CA VAL A 83 -11.46 25.19 -11.30
C VAL A 83 -10.22 26.02 -10.95
N GLU A 84 -10.12 26.50 -9.72
CA GLU A 84 -9.01 27.33 -9.27
C GLU A 84 -7.82 26.46 -8.84
N LYS A 85 -6.63 26.79 -9.34
CA LYS A 85 -5.38 26.18 -8.93
C LYS A 85 -4.84 26.86 -7.67
N VAL A 86 -4.73 26.10 -6.59
CA VAL A 86 -4.32 26.60 -5.26
C VAL A 86 -2.90 26.20 -4.87
N PHE A 87 -2.34 25.15 -5.48
CA PHE A 87 -0.94 24.75 -5.24
C PHE A 87 -0.37 23.97 -6.43
N ASP A 88 0.94 24.09 -6.64
CA ASP A 88 1.70 23.39 -7.67
C ASP A 88 3.15 23.20 -7.26
N THR A 89 3.71 22.03 -7.55
CA THR A 89 5.11 21.71 -7.26
C THR A 89 6.07 22.00 -8.41
N GLY A 90 5.58 22.36 -9.61
CA GLY A 90 6.42 22.75 -10.76
C GLY A 90 6.03 22.12 -12.08
#